data_AF-A0A4Y1QWY1-F1
#
_entry.id   AF-A0A4Y1QWY1-F1
#
_cell.length_a   1.000
_cell.length_b   1.000
_cell.length_c   1.000
_cell.angle_alpha   90.00
_cell.angle_beta   90.00
_cell.angle_gamma   90.00
#
_symmetry.space_group_name_H-M   'P 1'
#
loop_
_entity.id
_entity.type
_entity.pdbx_description
1 polymer ?
#
loop_
_entity_poly.entity_id
_entity_poly.type
_entity_poly.pdbx_seq_one_letter_code
_entity_poly.pdbx_strand_id
1 'polypeptide(L)'
;MALSSRWKILNKELGKWRNALAKAMDNYRSGQNRTNEMIQAQMWFGATGGGKKSFTHHECWEVVKYCKRFVIIPTGPEVVLNETPLHDSMTSIHLSILL
;
A
#
# COMPACT_ATOMS: atom_id res chain seq x y z
N MET A 1 -8.81 -11.54 -29.65
CA MET A 1 -8.71 -12.21 -28.32
C MET A 1 -10.03 -12.06 -27.57
N ALA A 2 -10.58 -13.14 -27.04
CA ALA A 2 -11.86 -13.12 -26.31
C ALA A 2 -11.73 -12.49 -24.91
N LEU A 3 -12.83 -11.87 -24.43
CA LEU A 3 -12.93 -11.20 -23.12
C LEU A 3 -12.49 -12.12 -21.95
N SER A 4 -12.82 -13.41 -22.03
CA SER A 4 -12.42 -14.43 -21.06
C SER A 4 -10.90 -14.53 -20.88
N SER A 5 -10.13 -14.42 -21.96
CA SER A 5 -8.66 -14.46 -21.90
C SER A 5 -8.07 -13.23 -21.20
N ARG A 6 -8.62 -12.04 -21.50
CA ARG A 6 -8.20 -10.78 -20.86
C ARG A 6 -8.47 -10.79 -19.36
N TRP A 7 -9.65 -11.27 -18.96
CA TRP A 7 -9.99 -11.43 -17.54
C TRP A 7 -9.03 -12.38 -16.82
N LYS A 8 -8.69 -13.52 -17.44
CA LYS A 8 -7.77 -14.50 -16.86
C LYS A 8 -6.39 -13.90 -16.55
N ILE A 9 -5.87 -13.06 -17.45
CA ILE A 9 -4.58 -12.37 -17.27
C ILE A 9 -4.69 -11.36 -16.13
N LEU A 10 -5.68 -10.46 -16.19
CA LEU A 10 -5.88 -9.43 -15.15
C LEU A 10 -6.05 -10.04 -13.77
N ASN A 11 -6.87 -11.09 -13.65
CA ASN A 11 -7.11 -11.80 -12.40
C ASN A 11 -5.83 -12.41 -11.80
N LYS A 12 -4.91 -12.89 -12.65
CA LYS A 12 -3.60 -13.36 -12.21
C LYS A 12 -2.73 -12.22 -11.68
N GLU A 13 -2.71 -11.09 -12.39
CA GLU A 13 -1.95 -9.91 -11.97
C GLU A 13 -2.48 -9.32 -10.65
N LEU A 14 -3.81 -9.23 -10.49
CA LEU A 14 -4.46 -8.81 -9.23
C LEU A 14 -4.08 -9.73 -8.06
N GLY A 15 -4.00 -11.04 -8.29
CA GLY A 15 -3.57 -11.99 -7.26
C GLY A 15 -2.12 -11.80 -6.83
N LYS A 16 -1.22 -11.51 -7.78
CA LYS A 16 0.18 -11.17 -7.47
C LYS A 16 0.28 -9.85 -6.71
N TRP A 17 -0.47 -8.84 -7.14
CA TRP A 17 -0.51 -7.53 -6.50
C TRP A 17 -0.98 -7.62 -5.05
N ARG A 18 -2.04 -8.40 -4.79
CA ARG A 18 -2.49 -8.72 -3.42
C ARG A 18 -1.36 -9.29 -2.55
N ASN A 19 -0.60 -10.26 -3.08
CA ASN A 19 0.48 -10.88 -2.31
C ASN A 19 1.63 -9.89 -2.04
N ALA A 20 1.93 -9.01 -3.00
CA ALA A 20 2.94 -7.97 -2.83
C ALA A 20 2.52 -6.93 -1.76
N LEU A 21 1.25 -6.53 -1.76
CA LEU A 21 0.68 -5.65 -0.73
C LEU A 21 0.72 -6.30 0.65
N ALA A 22 0.30 -7.56 0.77
CA ALA A 22 0.36 -8.29 2.03
C ALA A 22 1.79 -8.30 2.60
N LYS A 23 2.79 -8.57 1.74
CA LYS A 23 4.19 -8.55 2.14
C LYS A 23 4.68 -7.15 2.55
N ALA A 24 4.24 -6.10 1.86
CA ALA A 24 4.56 -4.72 2.22
C ALA A 24 3.98 -4.34 3.58
N MET A 25 2.71 -4.68 3.83
CA MET A 25 2.03 -4.42 5.11
C MET A 25 2.70 -5.16 6.28
N ASP A 26 3.10 -6.42 6.08
CA ASP A 26 3.81 -7.20 7.10
C ASP A 26 5.16 -6.58 7.45
N ASN A 27 5.92 -6.12 6.44
CA ASN A 27 7.22 -5.48 6.65
C ASN A 27 7.10 -4.11 7.34
N TYR A 28 6.01 -3.37 7.07
CA TYR A 28 5.71 -2.12 7.76
C TYR A 28 5.44 -2.37 9.25
N ARG A 29 4.59 -3.35 9.55
CA ARG A 29 4.25 -3.73 10.93
C ARG A 29 5.44 -4.27 11.71
N SER A 30 6.32 -5.04 11.08
CA SER A 30 7.52 -5.56 11.73
C SER A 30 8.58 -4.49 11.97
N GLY A 31 8.36 -3.25 11.54
CA GLY A 31 9.33 -2.15 11.63
C GLY A 31 10.55 -2.35 10.73
N GLN A 32 10.56 -3.39 9.88
CA GLN A 32 11.65 -3.64 8.94
C GLN A 32 11.69 -2.60 7.82
N ASN A 33 10.55 -1.99 7.50
CA ASN A 33 10.49 -0.93 6.50
C ASN A 33 9.35 0.06 6.75
N ARG A 34 9.68 1.31 7.07
CA ARG A 34 8.71 2.40 7.35
C ARG A 34 8.28 3.20 6.11
N THR A 35 8.69 2.79 4.91
CA THR A 35 8.32 3.48 3.66
C THR A 35 6.89 3.18 3.23
N ASN A 36 6.33 4.03 2.36
CA ASN A 36 4.96 3.92 1.85
C ASN A 36 4.65 2.51 1.30
N GLU A 37 3.57 1.90 1.79
CA GLU A 37 3.14 0.54 1.48
C GLU A 37 2.99 0.30 -0.03
N MET A 38 2.50 1.27 -0.78
CA MET A 38 2.32 1.18 -2.23
C MET A 38 3.64 1.12 -2.99
N ILE A 39 4.64 1.87 -2.54
CA ILE A 39 5.99 1.86 -3.13
C ILE A 39 6.63 0.49 -2.89
N GLN A 40 6.52 -0.03 -1.66
CA GLN A 40 7.03 -1.36 -1.34
C GLN A 40 6.29 -2.46 -2.11
N ALA A 41 4.98 -2.37 -2.23
CA ALA A 41 4.19 -3.33 -3.00
C ALA A 41 4.61 -3.35 -4.48
N GLN A 42 4.90 -2.19 -5.08
CA GLN A 42 5.46 -2.12 -6.44
C GLN A 42 6.81 -2.84 -6.55
N MET A 43 7.70 -2.66 -5.58
CA MET A 43 9.00 -3.35 -5.55
C MET A 43 8.82 -4.87 -5.46
N TRP A 44 7.99 -5.35 -4.54
CA TRP A 44 7.71 -6.78 -4.37
C TRP A 44 7.05 -7.39 -5.60
N PHE A 45 6.11 -6.66 -6.22
CA PHE A 45 5.45 -7.07 -7.45
C PHE A 45 6.45 -7.25 -8.60
N GLY A 46 7.34 -6.29 -8.83
CA GLY A 46 8.37 -6.36 -9.87
C GLY A 46 9.40 -7.47 -9.61
N ALA A 47 9.79 -7.68 -8.36
CA ALA A 47 10.74 -8.75 -7.99
C ALA A 47 10.17 -10.16 -8.25
N THR A 48 8.87 -10.36 -8.00
CA THR A 48 8.20 -11.67 -8.15
C THR A 48 7.77 -11.93 -9.60
N GLY A 49 7.60 -10.88 -10.41
CA GLY A 49 7.02 -10.94 -11.76
C GLY A 49 7.97 -11.39 -12.88
N GLY A 50 9.24 -11.69 -12.61
CA GLY A 50 10.22 -12.07 -13.64
C GLY A 50 10.58 -10.93 -14.61
N GLY A 51 10.26 -9.69 -14.27
CA GLY A 51 10.58 -8.49 -15.06
C GLY A 51 10.26 -7.21 -14.31
N LYS A 52 10.97 -6.12 -14.63
CA LYS A 52 10.84 -4.76 -14.06
C LYS A 52 9.51 -4.05 -14.41
N LYS A 53 8.37 -4.75 -14.44
CA LYS A 53 7.08 -4.13 -14.74
C LYS A 53 6.40 -3.74 -13.43
N SER A 54 6.04 -2.47 -13.33
CA SER A 54 5.16 -1.98 -12.28
C SER A 54 3.75 -2.51 -12.50
N PHE A 55 3.00 -2.67 -11.41
CA PHE A 55 1.57 -2.88 -11.47
C PHE A 55 0.90 -1.60 -11.96
N THR A 56 0.06 -1.70 -12.99
CA THR A 56 -0.59 -0.55 -13.64
C THR A 56 -2.11 -0.55 -13.49
N HIS A 57 -2.71 -1.65 -13.02
CA HIS A 57 -4.17 -1.82 -12.94
C HIS A 57 -4.74 -1.36 -11.59
N HIS A 58 -4.33 -0.19 -11.10
CA HIS A 58 -4.73 0.35 -9.79
C HIS A 58 -6.24 0.56 -9.67
N GLU A 59 -6.87 1.11 -10.71
CA GLU A 59 -8.33 1.28 -10.72
C GLU A 59 -9.08 -0.06 -10.62
N CYS A 60 -8.60 -1.09 -11.32
CA CYS A 60 -9.17 -2.44 -11.20
C CYS A 60 -8.98 -3.02 -9.80
N TRP A 61 -7.83 -2.73 -9.16
CA TRP A 61 -7.56 -3.15 -7.79
C TRP A 61 -8.55 -2.52 -6.80
N GLU A 62 -8.81 -1.22 -6.92
CA GLU A 62 -9.74 -0.50 -6.05
C GLU A 62 -11.15 -1.11 -6.07
N VAL A 63 -11.59 -1.62 -7.22
CA VAL A 63 -12.89 -2.28 -7.37
C VAL A 63 -12.93 -3.65 -6.69
N VAL A 64 -11.83 -4.42 -6.74
CA VAL A 64 -11.85 -5.84 -6.33
C VAL A 64 -11.24 -6.12 -4.97
N LYS A 65 -10.53 -5.17 -4.35
CA LYS A 65 -9.74 -5.39 -3.12
C LYS A 65 -10.55 -5.90 -1.93
N TYR A 66 -11.86 -5.66 -1.91
CA TYR A 66 -12.78 -6.15 -0.88
C TYR A 66 -13.49 -7.47 -1.25
N CYS A 67 -13.30 -7.99 -2.46
CA CYS A 67 -13.86 -9.29 -2.84
C CYS A 67 -13.16 -10.42 -2.06
N LYS A 68 -13.90 -11.48 -1.69
CA LYS A 68 -13.39 -12.65 -0.94
C LYS A 68 -12.09 -13.24 -1.49
N ARG A 69 -11.88 -13.16 -2.81
CA ARG A 69 -10.66 -13.67 -3.47
C ARG A 69 -9.43 -12.78 -3.26
N PHE A 70 -9.62 -11.48 -3.12
CA PHE A 70 -8.55 -10.49 -3.11
C PHE A 70 -8.37 -9.76 -1.78
N VAL A 71 -9.32 -9.91 -0.85
CA VAL A 71 -9.21 -9.36 0.49
C VAL A 71 -7.91 -9.79 1.15
N ILE A 72 -7.17 -8.81 1.66
CA ILE A 72 -5.99 -9.03 2.48
C ILE A 72 -6.48 -8.99 3.91
N ILE A 73 -6.28 -10.08 4.64
CA ILE A 73 -6.61 -10.14 6.07
C ILE A 73 -5.31 -9.89 6.83
N PRO A 74 -5.19 -8.75 7.53
CA PRO A 74 -4.16 -8.51 8.52
C PRO A 74 -3.93 -9.72 9.41
N THR A 75 -2.72 -10.29 9.39
CA THR A 75 -2.35 -11.33 10.35
C THR A 75 -1.55 -10.67 11.48
N GLY A 76 -2.23 -9.95 12.37
CA GLY A 76 -1.60 -9.30 13.53
C GLY A 76 -2.41 -8.12 14.07
N PRO A 77 -2.11 -7.67 15.32
CA PRO A 77 -2.78 -6.52 15.93
C PRO A 77 -2.61 -5.27 15.07
N GLU A 78 -3.67 -4.44 15.01
CA GLU A 78 -3.60 -3.13 14.40
C GLU A 78 -2.66 -2.25 15.22
N VAL A 79 -1.48 -1.94 14.68
CA VAL A 79 -0.56 -0.98 15.29
C VAL A 79 -1.09 0.41 14.98
N VAL A 80 -1.99 0.92 15.83
CA VAL A 80 -2.34 2.33 15.83
C VAL A 80 -1.12 3.07 16.38
N LEU A 81 -0.32 3.65 15.50
CA LEU A 81 0.57 4.73 15.90
C LEU A 81 -0.34 5.86 16.36
N ASN A 82 -0.41 6.07 17.67
CA ASN A 82 -0.98 7.29 18.22
C ASN A 82 -0.09 8.43 17.72
N GLU A 83 -0.43 8.98 16.56
CA GLU A 83 0.10 10.27 16.13
C GLU A 83 -0.47 11.29 17.11
N THR A 84 0.21 11.50 18.24
CA THR A 84 0.03 12.72 19.02
C THR A 84 0.24 13.84 18.01
N PRO A 85 -0.75 14.72 17.75
CA PRO A 85 -0.51 15.89 16.94
C PRO A 85 0.61 16.65 17.67
N LEU A 86 1.81 16.65 17.10
CA LEU A 86 2.83 17.60 17.46
C LEU A 86 2.22 18.93 17.04
N HIS A 87 1.56 19.56 17.99
CA HIS A 87 1.09 20.92 17.88
C HIS A 87 2.30 21.75 17.47
N ASP A 88 2.39 22.07 16.18
CA ASP A 88 3.33 23.01 15.62
C ASP A 88 3.04 24.38 16.25
N SER A 89 3.54 24.55 17.47
CA SER A 89 3.66 25.80 18.18
C SER A 89 4.77 26.61 17.51
N MET A 90 4.55 27.02 16.27
CA MET A 90 5.47 27.88 15.53
C MET A 90 4.78 29.05 14.84
N THR A 91 3.74 29.59 15.49
CA THR A 91 3.14 30.90 15.13
C THR A 91 2.94 31.85 16.31
N SER A 92 3.43 31.53 17.52
CA SER A 92 3.27 32.42 18.69
C SER A 92 4.56 33.09 19.21
N ILE A 93 5.70 32.99 18.49
CA ILE A 93 6.94 33.71 18.86
C ILE A 93 7.16 34.94 17.96
N HIS A 94 6.37 35.12 16.89
CA HIS A 94 6.50 36.25 15.95
C HIS A 94 5.42 37.34 16.12
N LEU A 95 4.77 37.43 17.28
CA LEU A 95 3.83 38.53 17.59
C LEU A 95 4.08 39.22 18.95
N SER A 96 5.14 38.86 19.67
CA SER A 96 5.43 39.41 21.02
C SER A 96 6.60 40.40 21.07
N ILE A 97 7.23 40.73 19.92
CA ILE A 97 8.41 41.63 19.85
C ILE A 97 8.07 42.95 19.11
N LEU A 98 6.79 43.24 18.86
CA LEU A 98 6.34 44.49 18.23
C LEU A 98 5.30 45.26 19.07
N LEU A 99 5.51 45.28 20.39
CA LEU A 99 4.96 46.31 21.30
C LEU A 99 6.09 46.88 22.15
#